data_AF-A0A835EAF1-F1
#
_entry.id   AF-A0A835EAF1-F1
#
_cell.length_a   1.000
_cell.length_b   1.000
_cell.length_c   1.000
_cell.angle_alpha   90.00
_cell.angle_beta   90.00
_cell.angle_gamma   90.00
#
_symmetry.space_group_name_H-M   'P 1'
#
loop_
_entity.id
_entity.type
_entity.pdbx_description
1 polymer ?
#
loop_
_entity_poly.entity_id
_entity_poly.type
_entity_poly.pdbx_seq_one_letter_code
_entity_poly.pdbx_strand_id
1 'polypeptide(L)'
;MPKQMVWSMRCSALLGFSIRRLCGLCVEPKSHPCLPLHTHFYCCKPGIPKVTNRCVHCNNKLDFGKEFVCCSDCSDPTIMDKHTKLGYCKSGADLTMQLKPQETFHWVAGPWMVCSSPCDGGVRYRDVACYGSLDDKTIKHYPVDDASSSVDEMPARQEACNQQSCSDPEMTQSMNRKKSGMSGWLVALVVVLGLGAIGGIAFTSYTYYRRYA
;
A
#
# COMPACT_ATOMS: atom_id res chain seq x y z
N MET A 1 2.31 20.14 21.96
CA MET A 1 2.99 20.60 20.72
C MET A 1 4.46 20.83 21.03
N PRO A 2 5.38 20.30 20.21
CA PRO A 2 6.81 20.44 20.46
C PRO A 2 7.23 21.92 20.38
N LYS A 3 8.07 22.36 21.31
CA LYS A 3 8.67 23.70 21.29
C LYS A 3 10.14 23.52 20.89
N GLN A 4 10.54 24.04 19.73
CA GLN A 4 11.93 24.12 19.26
C GLN A 4 12.65 25.28 19.94
N MET A 5 13.96 25.18 20.18
CA MET A 5 14.79 26.36 20.41
C MET A 5 15.51 26.74 19.13
N VAL A 6 15.15 27.87 18.52
CA VAL A 6 15.90 28.45 17.40
C VAL A 6 17.01 29.32 18.00
N TRP A 7 18.25 29.08 17.57
CA TRP A 7 19.39 29.95 17.91
C TRP A 7 19.17 31.32 17.27
N SER A 8 19.17 32.38 18.07
CA SER A 8 19.21 33.75 17.57
C SER A 8 20.49 34.42 18.07
N MET A 9 21.48 34.56 17.18
CA MET A 9 22.70 35.33 17.45
C MET A 9 22.37 36.83 17.46
N ARG A 10 21.93 37.37 18.59
CA ARG A 10 21.94 38.82 18.87
C ARG A 10 22.20 39.10 20.35
N CYS A 11 23.41 38.83 20.81
CA CYS A 11 23.94 39.48 22.01
C CYS A 11 24.68 40.75 21.56
N SER A 12 24.14 41.93 21.86
CA SER A 12 24.86 43.19 21.67
C SER A 12 25.76 43.42 22.87
N ALA A 13 27.06 43.49 22.66
CA ALA A 13 27.99 44.02 23.66
C ALA A 13 27.72 45.53 23.80
N LEU A 14 27.09 45.94 24.89
CA LEU A 14 27.02 47.37 25.22
C LEU A 14 28.43 47.82 25.62
N LEU A 15 29.04 48.63 24.75
CA LEU A 15 30.24 49.40 25.04
C LEU A 15 29.94 50.36 26.21
N GLY A 16 30.49 50.09 27.39
CA GLY A 16 30.45 51.05 28.50
C GLY A 16 30.53 50.43 29.89
N PHE A 17 31.72 50.54 30.49
CA PHE A 17 32.03 50.57 31.92
C PHE A 17 31.71 49.35 32.83
N SER A 18 32.80 48.91 33.48
CA SER A 18 32.87 48.12 34.71
C SER A 18 32.74 46.60 34.61
N ILE A 19 33.80 45.97 35.10
CA ILE A 19 34.07 44.54 35.12
C ILE A 19 33.15 43.88 36.18
N ARG A 20 32.54 42.74 35.82
CA ARG A 20 31.80 41.77 36.68
C ARG A 20 30.26 41.79 36.75
N ARG A 21 29.52 41.91 35.64
CA ARG A 21 28.15 41.32 35.46
C ARG A 21 27.54 41.69 34.11
N LEU A 22 27.91 41.01 33.02
CA LEU A 22 27.16 41.16 31.76
C LEU A 22 27.24 39.86 30.96
N CYS A 23 26.23 39.01 31.12
CA CYS A 23 25.80 37.98 30.17
C CYS A 23 24.50 37.41 30.72
N GLY A 24 23.34 37.90 30.29
CA GLY A 24 22.10 37.36 30.85
C GLY A 24 20.77 37.90 30.35
N LEU A 25 20.72 38.89 29.48
CA LEU A 25 19.44 39.40 28.98
C LEU A 25 19.43 39.36 27.46
N CYS A 26 18.60 38.48 26.94
CA CYS A 26 18.28 38.46 25.53
C CYS A 26 17.59 39.77 25.16
N VAL A 27 18.07 40.42 24.09
CA VAL A 27 17.57 41.74 23.65
C VAL A 27 16.08 41.70 23.28
N GLU A 28 15.55 40.52 22.95
CA GLU A 28 14.15 40.36 22.55
C GLU A 28 13.27 39.85 23.70
N PRO A 29 12.06 40.41 23.89
CA PRO A 29 11.17 40.09 25.02
C PRO A 29 10.61 38.65 25.00
N LYS A 30 10.86 37.86 23.94
CA LYS A 30 10.37 36.47 23.78
C LYS A 30 11.49 35.41 23.83
N SER A 31 12.75 35.80 23.94
CA SER A 31 13.88 34.86 24.00
C SER A 31 14.30 34.59 25.44
N HIS A 32 14.66 33.33 25.70
CA HIS A 32 15.09 32.86 27.02
C HIS A 32 16.55 32.37 26.95
N PRO A 33 17.29 32.40 28.07
CA PRO A 33 18.61 31.77 28.16
C PRO A 33 18.50 30.26 27.92
N CYS A 34 19.41 29.68 27.12
CA CYS A 34 19.42 28.25 26.84
C CYS A 34 20.01 27.48 28.06
N LEU A 35 19.27 26.54 28.64
CA LEU A 35 19.73 25.60 29.68
C LEU A 35 20.21 24.27 29.04
N PRO A 36 20.96 23.35 29.70
CA PRO A 36 21.80 23.49 30.88
C PRO A 36 23.31 23.35 30.52
N LEU A 37 23.76 23.82 29.36
CA LEU A 37 25.19 23.80 28.98
C LEU A 37 25.66 25.21 28.63
N HIS A 38 26.01 25.99 29.65
CA HIS A 38 27.10 26.99 29.62
C HIS A 38 27.22 27.84 28.34
N THR A 39 26.12 28.35 27.82
CA THR A 39 26.13 29.31 26.71
C THR A 39 25.64 30.66 27.23
N HIS A 40 26.40 31.24 28.16
CA HIS A 40 26.20 32.60 28.69
C HIS A 40 26.03 33.67 27.58
N PHE A 41 26.36 33.34 26.34
CA PHE A 41 26.32 34.23 25.18
C PHE A 41 25.16 33.99 24.20
N TYR A 42 24.22 33.07 24.47
CA TYR A 42 23.23 32.68 23.47
C TYR A 42 21.79 32.71 23.96
N CYS A 43 20.93 33.16 23.05
CA CYS A 43 19.51 33.39 23.27
C CYS A 43 18.69 32.44 22.39
N CYS A 44 17.81 31.67 23.04
CA CYS A 44 16.94 30.71 22.39
C CYS A 44 15.51 31.27 22.33
N LYS A 45 14.88 31.20 21.15
CA LYS A 45 13.44 31.45 21.04
C LYS A 45 12.68 30.13 20.99
N PRO A 46 11.68 29.91 21.85
CA PRO A 46 10.75 28.82 21.68
C PRO A 46 9.96 29.03 20.37
N GLY A 47 10.21 28.21 19.36
CA GLY A 47 9.47 28.10 18.11
C GLY A 47 8.68 26.80 18.04
N ILE A 48 7.84 26.63 17.03
CA ILE A 48 7.26 25.32 16.70
C ILE A 48 8.18 24.72 15.63
N PRO A 49 8.71 23.50 15.80
CA PRO A 49 9.58 22.91 14.79
C PRO A 49 8.84 22.79 13.47
N LYS A 50 9.52 23.19 12.38
CA LYS A 50 8.94 23.10 11.04
C LYS A 50 8.69 21.63 10.71
N VAL A 51 7.48 21.32 10.25
CA VAL A 51 7.17 19.99 9.71
C VAL A 51 7.87 19.86 8.37
N THR A 52 8.71 18.84 8.20
CA THR A 52 9.41 18.54 6.95
C THR A 52 9.30 17.06 6.61
N ASN A 53 9.59 16.71 5.36
CA ASN A 53 9.70 15.33 4.88
C ASN A 53 11.15 14.86 4.73
N ARG A 54 12.12 15.66 5.20
CA ARG A 54 13.54 15.46 4.93
C ARG A 54 14.26 14.64 5.99
N CYS A 55 13.68 14.50 7.18
CA CYS A 55 14.27 13.74 8.27
C CYS A 55 14.45 12.26 7.92
N VAL A 56 13.62 11.69 7.04
CA VAL A 56 13.76 10.29 6.60
C VAL A 56 15.15 9.99 6.04
N HIS A 57 15.74 10.94 5.30
CA HIS A 57 17.05 10.79 4.66
C HIS A 57 18.24 11.10 5.58
N CYS A 58 18.00 11.71 6.74
CA CYS A 58 19.07 11.98 7.70
C CYS A 58 19.36 10.71 8.51
N ASN A 59 20.64 10.37 8.65
CA ASN A 59 21.08 9.30 9.56
C ASN A 59 20.91 9.71 11.03
N ASN A 60 21.22 10.96 11.35
CA ASN A 60 21.18 11.52 12.69
C ASN A 60 19.78 12.05 13.04
N LYS A 61 18.78 11.15 13.11
CA LYS A 61 17.40 11.48 13.49
C LYS A 61 17.01 10.82 14.81
N LEU A 62 16.19 11.49 15.59
CA LEU A 62 15.67 10.99 16.86
C LEU A 62 14.23 10.52 16.72
N ASP A 63 13.95 9.34 17.26
CA ASP A 63 12.64 8.70 17.20
C ASP A 63 11.82 9.01 18.46
N PHE A 64 10.69 9.70 18.27
CA PHE A 64 9.72 10.01 19.34
C PHE A 64 8.40 9.24 19.17
N GLY A 65 8.47 8.04 18.62
CA GLY A 65 7.32 7.15 18.41
C GLY A 65 6.51 7.54 17.18
N LYS A 66 5.81 8.69 17.23
CA LYS A 66 4.93 9.17 16.14
C LYS A 66 5.61 10.12 15.16
N GLU A 67 6.81 10.59 15.48
CA GLU A 67 7.54 11.55 14.66
C GLU A 67 9.05 11.36 14.81
N PHE A 68 9.77 11.74 13.76
CA PHE A 68 11.22 11.91 13.76
C PHE A 68 11.55 13.38 14.00
N VAL A 69 12.62 13.63 14.74
CA VAL A 69 13.20 14.96 14.92
C VAL A 69 14.61 14.95 14.38
N CYS A 70 14.93 15.92 13.52
CA CYS A 70 16.25 16.04 12.90
C CYS A 70 16.61 17.51 12.68
N CYS A 71 17.90 17.79 12.46
CA CYS A 71 18.35 19.10 12.03
C CYS A 71 18.09 19.31 10.53
N SER A 72 17.78 20.56 10.13
CA SER A 72 17.50 20.89 8.73
C SER A 72 18.67 20.64 7.78
N ASP A 73 19.88 20.51 8.31
CA ASP A 73 21.14 20.19 7.64
C ASP A 73 21.61 18.74 7.89
N CYS A 74 20.76 17.89 8.50
CA CYS A 74 21.09 16.53 8.93
C CYS A 74 22.26 16.41 9.93
N SER A 75 22.67 17.49 10.60
CA SER A 75 23.61 17.44 11.73
C SER A 75 22.97 16.79 12.97
N ASP A 76 23.79 16.44 13.97
CA ASP A 76 23.32 15.79 15.20
C ASP A 76 22.38 16.68 16.04
N PRO A 77 21.10 16.29 16.23
CA PRO A 77 20.19 17.00 17.10
C PRO A 77 20.46 16.67 18.57
N THR A 78 20.40 17.67 19.44
CA THR A 78 20.50 17.51 20.90
C THR A 78 19.15 17.83 21.53
N ILE A 79 18.62 16.91 22.33
CA ILE A 79 17.33 17.08 23.04
C ILE A 79 17.61 17.31 24.52
N MET A 80 17.03 18.39 25.04
CA MET A 80 17.12 18.77 26.44
C MET A 80 15.94 18.26 27.25
N ASP A 81 14.75 18.23 26.64
CA ASP A 81 13.53 17.73 27.28
C ASP A 81 12.76 16.86 26.29
N LYS A 82 12.61 15.58 26.67
CA LYS A 82 11.94 14.55 25.88
C LYS A 82 10.42 14.80 25.78
N HIS A 83 9.81 15.41 26.79
CA HIS A 83 8.36 15.65 26.86
C HIS A 83 7.96 16.84 25.98
N THR A 84 8.71 17.94 26.09
CA THR A 84 8.45 19.14 25.29
C THR A 84 9.13 19.11 23.92
N LYS A 85 9.93 18.05 23.65
CA LYS A 85 10.74 17.85 22.43
C LYS A 85 11.61 19.07 22.14
N LEU A 86 12.12 19.64 23.22
CA LEU A 86 12.93 20.84 23.24
C LEU A 86 14.37 20.46 22.96
N GLY A 87 14.97 21.09 21.96
CA GLY A 87 16.32 20.78 21.56
C GLY A 87 16.88 21.79 20.57
N TYR A 88 18.12 21.55 20.18
CA TYR A 88 18.86 22.37 19.24
C TYR A 88 19.84 21.55 18.38
N CYS A 89 20.27 22.14 17.28
CA CYS A 89 21.33 21.62 16.41
C CYS A 89 22.65 22.30 16.75
N LYS A 90 23.73 21.53 16.93
CA LYS A 90 25.06 22.09 17.23
C LYS A 90 25.61 22.97 16.11
N SER A 91 25.18 22.74 14.87
CA SER A 91 25.53 23.56 13.71
C SER A 91 24.84 24.94 13.70
N GLY A 92 23.86 25.18 14.57
CA GLY A 92 22.99 26.35 14.52
C GLY A 92 21.83 26.23 13.54
N ALA A 93 21.67 25.09 12.87
CA ALA A 93 20.53 24.81 12.00
C ALA A 93 19.19 24.74 12.77
N ASP A 94 18.09 24.90 12.02
CA ASP A 94 16.75 24.72 12.57
C ASP A 94 16.52 23.24 12.91
N LEU A 95 15.96 22.98 14.09
CA LEU A 95 15.39 21.69 14.43
C LEU A 95 14.06 21.53 13.67
N THR A 96 13.87 20.38 13.05
CA THR A 96 12.66 20.08 12.27
C THR A 96 12.06 18.77 12.73
N MET A 97 10.76 18.61 12.49
CA MET A 97 10.05 17.36 12.79
C MET A 97 9.43 16.77 11.53
N GLN A 98 9.32 15.46 11.47
CA GLN A 98 8.62 14.73 10.43
C GLN A 98 7.67 13.74 11.09
N LEU A 99 6.38 13.82 10.77
CA LEU A 99 5.43 12.80 11.21
C LEU A 99 5.80 11.47 10.55
N LYS A 100 5.80 10.38 11.32
CA LYS A 100 5.89 9.05 10.74
C LYS A 100 4.61 8.79 9.95
N PRO A 101 4.70 8.10 8.79
CA PRO A 101 3.50 7.67 8.10
C PRO A 101 2.66 6.82 9.06
N GLN A 102 1.35 7.05 9.09
CA GLN A 102 0.46 6.21 9.86
C GLN A 102 0.40 4.85 9.20
N GLU A 103 0.65 3.81 9.99
CA GLU A 103 0.52 2.42 9.57
C GLU A 103 -0.87 1.91 9.94
N THR A 104 -1.55 1.29 8.99
CA THR A 104 -2.88 0.70 9.14
C THR A 104 -2.82 -0.76 8.73
N PHE A 105 -3.58 -1.61 9.42
CA PHE A 105 -3.63 -3.04 9.16
C PHE A 105 -5.04 -3.45 8.76
N HIS A 106 -5.15 -4.36 7.80
CA HIS A 106 -6.42 -4.92 7.38
C HIS A 106 -6.28 -6.36 6.90
N TRP A 107 -7.37 -7.10 7.02
CA TRP A 107 -7.47 -8.46 6.51
C TRP A 107 -7.81 -8.50 5.02
N VAL A 108 -7.11 -9.37 4.31
CA VAL A 108 -7.41 -9.70 2.91
C VAL A 108 -7.75 -11.17 2.82
N ALA A 109 -8.95 -11.47 2.33
CA ALA A 109 -9.40 -12.83 2.07
C ALA A 109 -9.23 -13.16 0.58
N GLY A 110 -8.55 -14.26 0.29
CA GLY A 110 -8.45 -14.83 -1.04
C GLY A 110 -9.76 -15.45 -1.52
N PRO A 111 -9.80 -15.92 -2.78
CA PRO A 111 -10.95 -16.65 -3.30
C PRO A 111 -11.15 -17.97 -2.54
N TRP A 112 -12.40 -18.42 -2.46
CA TRP A 112 -12.70 -19.76 -1.95
C TRP A 112 -12.16 -20.82 -2.89
N MET A 113 -11.53 -21.84 -2.30
CA MET A 113 -11.22 -23.08 -3.01
C MET A 113 -12.50 -23.82 -3.40
N VAL A 114 -12.34 -24.79 -4.30
CA VAL A 114 -13.41 -25.70 -4.69
C VAL A 114 -13.91 -26.44 -3.45
N CYS A 115 -15.23 -26.63 -3.36
CA CYS A 115 -15.85 -27.38 -2.27
C CYS A 115 -15.36 -28.82 -2.25
N SER A 116 -15.15 -29.40 -1.06
CA SER A 116 -14.74 -30.80 -0.90
C SER A 116 -15.71 -31.81 -1.51
N SER A 117 -16.99 -31.44 -1.56
CA SER A 117 -18.08 -32.30 -2.05
C SER A 117 -18.92 -31.52 -3.04
N PRO A 118 -19.33 -32.11 -4.18
CA PRO A 118 -20.21 -31.44 -5.14
C PRO A 118 -21.67 -31.34 -4.66
N CYS A 119 -22.09 -32.19 -3.74
CA CYS A 119 -23.43 -32.28 -3.12
C CYS A 119 -23.33 -32.98 -1.75
N ASP A 120 -24.46 -33.10 -1.04
CA ASP A 120 -24.61 -33.65 0.32
C ASP A 120 -23.82 -32.93 1.42
N GLY A 121 -23.41 -31.69 1.14
CA GLY A 121 -22.61 -30.90 2.05
C GLY A 121 -21.12 -31.20 1.94
N GLY A 122 -20.34 -30.12 2.00
CA GLY A 122 -18.90 -30.15 2.03
C GLY A 122 -18.36 -28.92 2.72
N VAL A 123 -17.04 -28.82 2.68
CA VAL A 123 -16.30 -27.71 3.26
C VAL A 123 -15.42 -27.10 2.18
N ARG A 124 -15.36 -25.77 2.15
CA ARG A 124 -14.37 -25.04 1.36
C ARG A 124 -13.50 -24.18 2.28
N TYR A 125 -12.27 -23.97 1.85
CA TYR A 125 -11.29 -23.18 2.57
C TYR A 125 -10.82 -22.01 1.69
N ARG A 126 -10.30 -20.96 2.31
CA ARG A 126 -9.64 -19.84 1.62
C ARG A 126 -8.47 -19.34 2.45
N ASP A 127 -7.53 -18.71 1.76
CA ASP A 127 -6.44 -18.00 2.40
C ASP A 127 -6.94 -16.66 2.97
N VAL A 128 -6.46 -16.33 4.16
CA VAL A 128 -6.71 -15.05 4.82
C VAL A 128 -5.37 -14.58 5.37
N ALA A 129 -4.97 -13.36 5.01
CA ALA A 129 -3.70 -12.79 5.41
C ALA A 129 -3.87 -11.33 5.84
N CYS A 130 -3.05 -10.91 6.80
CA CYS A 130 -3.00 -9.54 7.26
C CYS A 130 -2.01 -8.72 6.41
N TYR A 131 -2.44 -7.53 5.99
CA TYR A 131 -1.60 -6.59 5.26
C TYR A 131 -1.50 -5.26 5.99
N GLY A 132 -0.26 -4.74 6.05
CA GLY A 132 0.03 -3.37 6.48
C GLY A 132 -0.01 -2.41 5.29
N SER A 133 -0.47 -1.18 5.54
CA SER A 133 -0.45 -0.06 4.61
C SER A 133 0.03 1.19 5.32
N LEU A 134 0.89 1.96 4.67
CA LEU A 134 1.35 3.25 5.17
C LEU A 134 0.63 4.36 4.41
N ASP A 135 0.25 5.44 5.10
CA ASP A 135 -0.35 6.62 4.47
C ASP A 135 0.56 7.28 3.40
N ASP A 136 1.85 6.94 3.43
CA ASP A 136 2.78 7.31 2.38
C ASP A 136 2.47 6.50 1.11
N LYS A 137 1.85 7.16 0.13
CA LYS A 137 1.43 6.60 -1.17
C LYS A 137 2.56 5.95 -1.98
N THR A 138 3.81 6.11 -1.57
CA THR A 138 4.97 5.47 -2.20
C THR A 138 5.18 4.02 -1.78
N ILE A 139 4.64 3.60 -0.62
CA ILE A 139 4.82 2.26 -0.08
C ILE A 139 3.58 1.41 -0.36
N LYS A 140 3.78 0.27 -1.02
CA LYS A 140 2.71 -0.69 -1.32
C LYS A 140 2.36 -1.52 -0.08
N HIS A 141 1.15 -2.09 -0.09
CA HIS A 141 0.72 -3.09 0.88
C HIS A 141 1.78 -4.20 1.05
N TYR A 142 2.10 -4.53 2.30
CA TYR A 142 3.05 -5.59 2.64
C TYR A 142 2.46 -6.58 3.64
N PRO A 143 2.85 -7.87 3.57
CA PRO A 143 2.38 -8.87 4.51
C PRO A 143 2.91 -8.58 5.91
N VAL A 144 2.06 -8.77 6.91
CA VAL A 144 2.42 -8.64 8.33
C VAL A 144 1.88 -9.83 9.12
N ASP A 145 2.27 -9.94 10.39
CA ASP A 145 1.79 -10.98 11.27
C ASP A 145 0.28 -10.83 11.56
N ASP A 146 -0.43 -11.95 11.63
CA ASP A 146 -1.87 -12.02 11.93
C ASP A 146 -2.25 -11.30 13.24
N ALA A 147 -1.34 -11.18 14.20
CA ALA A 147 -1.56 -10.45 15.46
C ALA A 147 -1.64 -8.92 15.29
N SER A 148 -1.35 -8.39 14.10
CA SER A 148 -1.30 -6.94 13.83
C SER A 148 -2.69 -6.35 13.58
N SER A 149 -3.64 -7.16 13.09
CA SER A 149 -5.04 -6.78 12.89
C SER A 149 -5.93 -7.30 14.01
N SER A 150 -7.13 -6.72 14.15
CA SER A 150 -8.10 -7.21 15.13
C SER A 150 -8.59 -8.61 14.74
N VAL A 151 -8.68 -9.51 15.72
CA VAL A 151 -9.16 -10.89 15.50
C VAL A 151 -10.66 -10.91 15.15
N ASP A 152 -11.43 -9.96 15.70
CA ASP A 152 -12.88 -9.87 15.49
C ASP A 152 -13.25 -9.56 14.04
N GLU A 153 -12.37 -8.86 13.31
CA GLU A 153 -12.56 -8.55 11.89
C GLU A 153 -12.00 -9.64 10.96
N MET A 154 -11.39 -10.70 11.50
CA MET A 154 -10.76 -11.75 10.69
C MET A 154 -11.82 -12.51 9.87
N PRO A 155 -11.73 -12.53 8.53
CA PRO A 155 -12.63 -13.30 7.70
C PRO A 155 -12.50 -14.81 7.97
N ALA A 156 -13.62 -15.55 7.88
CA ALA A 156 -13.62 -17.00 8.07
C ALA A 156 -12.68 -17.69 7.06
N ARG A 157 -11.81 -18.59 7.52
CA ARG A 157 -10.92 -19.38 6.63
C ARG A 157 -11.62 -20.61 6.03
N GLN A 158 -12.77 -20.97 6.58
CA GLN A 158 -13.50 -22.18 6.24
C GLN A 158 -15.00 -21.92 6.31
N GLU A 159 -15.76 -22.50 5.38
CA GLU A 159 -17.22 -22.50 5.45
C GLU A 159 -17.84 -23.75 4.82
N ALA A 160 -19.08 -24.03 5.19
CA ALA A 160 -19.87 -25.10 4.58
C ALA A 160 -20.32 -24.71 3.17
N CYS A 161 -20.31 -25.68 2.25
CA CYS A 161 -20.72 -25.50 0.87
C CYS A 161 -21.50 -26.70 0.35
N ASN A 162 -22.21 -26.52 -0.77
CA ASN A 162 -22.91 -27.58 -1.50
C ASN A 162 -23.84 -28.45 -0.63
N GLN A 163 -24.64 -27.84 0.25
CA GLN A 163 -25.58 -28.53 1.15
C GLN A 163 -26.79 -29.18 0.45
N GLN A 164 -26.90 -29.00 -0.87
CA GLN A 164 -27.92 -29.64 -1.69
C GLN A 164 -27.69 -31.14 -1.80
N SER A 165 -28.75 -31.93 -1.72
CA SER A 165 -28.62 -33.39 -1.86
C SER A 165 -28.16 -33.80 -3.25
N CYS A 166 -27.38 -34.87 -3.34
CA CYS A 166 -27.07 -35.47 -4.63
C CYS A 166 -28.38 -36.03 -5.23
N SER A 167 -28.78 -35.55 -6.40
CA SER A 167 -29.85 -36.20 -7.15
C SER A 167 -29.35 -37.55 -7.69
N ASP A 168 -30.18 -38.59 -7.59
CA ASP A 168 -29.92 -39.87 -8.24
C ASP A 168 -29.66 -39.66 -9.75
N PRO A 169 -28.80 -40.48 -10.39
CA PRO A 169 -28.38 -40.32 -11.78
C PRO A 169 -29.52 -40.46 -12.83
N GLU A 170 -30.78 -40.57 -12.41
CA GLU A 170 -31.92 -40.77 -13.31
C GLU A 170 -32.53 -39.47 -13.86
N MET A 171 -31.98 -38.29 -13.53
CA MET A 171 -32.43 -37.03 -14.12
C MET A 171 -31.39 -36.32 -15.00
N THR A 172 -30.38 -37.04 -15.51
CA THR A 172 -29.55 -36.54 -16.62
C THR A 172 -30.19 -36.82 -18.00
N GLN A 173 -31.44 -37.28 -18.05
CA GLN A 173 -32.18 -37.45 -19.31
C GLN A 173 -33.01 -36.22 -19.72
N SER A 174 -33.28 -35.25 -18.84
CA SER A 174 -34.10 -34.08 -19.20
C SER A 174 -33.32 -32.97 -19.90
N MET A 175 -31.99 -32.89 -19.74
CA MET A 175 -31.16 -31.85 -20.38
C MET A 175 -30.43 -32.30 -21.65
N ASN A 176 -30.54 -33.57 -22.07
CA ASN A 176 -29.81 -34.07 -23.24
C ASN A 176 -30.67 -34.80 -24.28
N ARG A 177 -31.92 -34.35 -24.45
CA ARG A 177 -32.61 -34.49 -25.75
C ARG A 177 -32.59 -33.18 -26.53
N LYS A 178 -31.42 -32.51 -26.58
CA LYS A 178 -31.11 -31.76 -27.80
C LYS A 178 -30.67 -32.81 -28.82
N LYS A 179 -31.65 -33.30 -29.58
CA LYS A 179 -31.42 -34.10 -30.78
C LYS A 179 -30.57 -33.23 -31.72
N SER A 180 -29.24 -33.37 -31.61
CA SER A 180 -28.28 -32.81 -32.57
C SER A 180 -28.43 -33.60 -33.87
N GLY A 181 -29.52 -33.32 -34.58
CA GLY A 181 -29.64 -33.65 -35.98
C GLY A 181 -28.93 -32.55 -36.77
N MET A 182 -27.97 -32.93 -37.61
CA MET A 182 -27.36 -32.02 -38.59
C MET A 182 -28.48 -31.26 -39.32
N SER A 183 -28.40 -29.93 -39.38
CA SER A 183 -29.40 -29.10 -40.05
C SER A 183 -29.73 -29.70 -41.42
N GLY A 184 -31.01 -29.93 -41.72
CA GLY A 184 -31.44 -30.54 -43.00
C GLY A 184 -30.91 -29.77 -44.22
N TRP A 185 -30.61 -28.48 -44.05
CA TRP A 185 -29.94 -27.65 -45.05
C TRP A 185 -28.50 -28.08 -45.35
N LEU A 186 -27.72 -28.51 -44.35
CA LEU A 186 -26.38 -29.05 -44.56
C LEU A 186 -26.43 -30.36 -45.35
N VAL A 187 -27.42 -31.21 -45.06
CA VAL A 187 -27.61 -32.47 -45.80
C VAL A 187 -27.99 -32.18 -47.26
N ALA A 188 -28.91 -31.24 -47.49
CA ALA A 188 -29.29 -30.81 -48.83
C ALA A 188 -28.09 -30.22 -49.60
N LEU A 189 -27.27 -29.39 -48.96
CA LEU A 189 -26.05 -28.86 -49.57
C LEU A 189 -25.07 -29.96 -49.97
N VAL A 190 -24.82 -30.94 -49.10
CA VAL A 190 -23.92 -32.05 -49.40
C VAL A 190 -24.42 -32.87 -50.59
N VAL A 191 -25.72 -33.14 -50.66
CA VAL A 191 -26.32 -33.86 -51.80
C VAL A 191 -26.22 -33.05 -53.09
N VAL A 192 -26.52 -31.75 -53.06
CA VAL A 192 -26.42 -30.87 -54.25
C VAL A 192 -24.98 -30.77 -54.73
N LEU A 193 -24.01 -30.61 -53.83
CA LEU A 193 -22.59 -30.57 -54.17
C LEU A 193 -22.11 -31.90 -54.75
N GLY A 194 -22.55 -33.03 -54.19
CA GLY A 194 -22.24 -34.36 -54.71
C GLY A 194 -22.78 -34.59 -56.11
N LEU A 195 -24.05 -34.25 -56.36
CA LEU A 195 -24.66 -34.38 -57.69
C LEU A 195 -23.99 -33.45 -58.72
N GLY A 196 -23.63 -32.22 -58.32
CA GLY A 196 -22.89 -31.28 -59.17
C GLY A 196 -21.51 -31.81 -59.57
N ALA A 197 -20.76 -32.41 -58.64
CA ALA A 197 -19.45 -32.98 -58.91
C ALA A 197 -19.52 -34.17 -59.89
N ILE A 198 -20.47 -35.09 -59.68
CA ILE A 198 -20.67 -36.25 -60.57
C ILE A 198 -21.11 -35.78 -61.97
N GLY A 199 -22.02 -34.80 -62.04
CA GLY A 199 -22.44 -34.20 -63.30
C GLY A 199 -21.28 -33.55 -64.07
N GLY A 200 -20.40 -32.83 -63.36
CA GLY A 200 -19.21 -32.21 -63.96
C GLY A 200 -18.20 -33.23 -64.51
N ILE A 201 -17.96 -34.33 -63.78
CA ILE A 201 -17.08 -35.41 -64.23
C ILE A 201 -17.67 -36.12 -65.46
N ALA A 202 -18.97 -36.40 -65.46
CA ALA A 202 -19.63 -37.02 -66.60
C ALA A 202 -19.63 -36.11 -67.84
N PHE A 203 -19.85 -34.80 -67.67
CA PHE A 203 -19.83 -33.83 -68.76
C PHE A 203 -18.43 -33.65 -69.36
N THR A 204 -17.40 -33.55 -68.53
CA THR A 204 -16.00 -33.48 -68.99
C THR A 204 -15.56 -34.78 -69.68
N SER A 205 -15.94 -35.94 -69.14
CA SER A 205 -15.69 -37.24 -69.77
C SER A 205 -16.43 -37.40 -71.10
N TYR A 206 -17.68 -36.93 -71.19
CA TYR A 206 -18.49 -36.97 -72.42
C TYR A 206 -17.95 -36.04 -73.50
N THR A 207 -17.57 -34.81 -73.13
CA THR A 207 -16.97 -33.85 -74.06
C THR A 207 -15.58 -34.29 -74.51
N TYR A 208 -14.79 -34.92 -73.63
CA TYR A 208 -13.54 -35.58 -73.99
C TYR A 208 -13.79 -36.71 -74.99
N TYR A 209 -14.72 -37.63 -74.69
CA TYR A 209 -15.08 -38.74 -75.57
C TYR A 209 -15.53 -38.27 -76.96
N ARG A 210 -16.39 -37.24 -77.03
CA ARG A 210 -16.85 -36.62 -78.30
C ARG A 210 -15.75 -35.93 -79.11
N ARG A 211 -14.64 -35.55 -78.48
CA ARG A 211 -13.55 -34.81 -79.16
C ARG A 211 -12.48 -35.76 -79.72
N TYR A 212 -12.46 -37.01 -79.26
CA TYR A 212 -11.49 -38.04 -79.64
C TYR A 212 -12.12 -39.23 -80.39
N ALA A 213 -13.42 -39.16 -80.70
CA ALA A 213 -14.14 -40.06 -81.60
C ALA A 213 -14.52 -39.29 -82.88
#